data_AF-A0A1N6HVG3-F1
#
_entry.id   AF-A0A1N6HVG3-F1
#
_cell.length_a   1.000
_cell.length_b   1.000
_cell.length_c   1.000
_cell.angle_alpha   90.00
_cell.angle_beta   90.00
_cell.angle_gamma   90.00
#
_symmetry.space_group_name_H-M   'P 1'
#
loop_
_entity.id
_entity.type
_entity.pdbx_description
1 polymer ?
#
loop_
_entity_poly.entity_id
_entity_poly.type
_entity_poly.pdbx_seq_one_letter_code
_entity_poly.pdbx_strand_id
1 'polypeptide(L)'
;MKKLFIVLLTFFCMASFGVKAQDWKVIAEKTVNFKAEKDVVNPMPGERKVDKIRIKCIQGTVKLKKVRVFMADGTEKEYDAKGVGVLTNGMTSLAWDLPGKGGDPALKKIELEYDSVGNILLTKRAKVEVEARMAGK
;
A
#
# COMPACT_ATOMS: atom_id res chain seq x y z
N MET A 1 -60.62 -9.64 31.88
CA MET A 1 -59.40 -10.30 32.41
C MET A 1 -58.82 -11.14 31.27
N LYS A 2 -57.69 -10.86 30.64
CA LYS A 2 -56.32 -10.82 31.20
C LYS A 2 -55.40 -10.14 30.17
N LYS A 3 -54.74 -9.09 30.64
CA LYS A 3 -53.35 -8.66 30.40
C LYS A 3 -52.84 -8.58 28.94
N LEU A 4 -52.97 -7.36 28.42
CA LEU A 4 -52.13 -6.73 27.42
C LEU A 4 -50.64 -6.81 27.84
N PHE A 5 -49.81 -7.51 27.07
CA PHE A 5 -48.35 -7.57 27.27
C PHE A 5 -47.69 -6.69 26.20
N ILE A 6 -47.35 -5.46 26.58
CA ILE A 6 -46.57 -4.55 25.75
C ILE A 6 -45.11 -4.93 25.91
N VAL A 7 -44.53 -5.58 24.90
CA VAL A 7 -43.08 -5.79 24.81
C VAL A 7 -42.50 -4.59 24.07
N LEU A 8 -41.94 -3.65 24.84
CA LEU A 8 -41.22 -2.49 24.33
C LEU A 8 -39.87 -2.97 23.77
N LEU A 9 -39.82 -3.19 22.46
CA LEU A 9 -38.60 -3.52 21.73
C LEU A 9 -37.75 -2.26 21.61
N THR A 10 -36.86 -2.01 22.57
CA THR A 10 -35.85 -0.95 22.48
C THR A 10 -34.91 -1.27 21.32
N PHE A 11 -35.11 -0.56 20.21
CA PHE A 11 -34.27 -0.56 19.02
C PHE A 11 -32.93 0.12 19.38
N PHE A 12 -31.96 -0.66 19.82
CA PHE A 12 -30.59 -0.19 20.03
C PHE A 12 -29.98 0.08 18.66
N CYS A 13 -30.12 1.33 18.20
CA CYS A 13 -29.51 1.80 16.97
C CYS A 13 -28.00 1.83 17.17
N MET A 14 -27.31 0.75 16.81
CA MET A 14 -25.86 0.76 16.63
C MET A 14 -25.55 1.68 15.46
N ALA A 15 -25.35 2.96 15.74
CA ALA A 15 -24.70 3.87 14.83
C ALA A 15 -23.28 3.34 14.60
N SER A 16 -23.16 2.49 13.58
CA SER A 16 -21.87 2.08 13.06
C SER A 16 -21.30 3.32 12.39
N PHE A 17 -20.50 4.09 13.14
CA PHE A 17 -19.58 5.04 12.53
C PHE A 17 -18.64 4.20 11.67
N GLY A 18 -18.99 4.07 10.39
CA GLY A 18 -18.13 3.45 9.40
C GLY A 18 -16.82 4.20 9.43
N VAL A 19 -15.78 3.58 10.00
CA VAL A 19 -14.41 3.97 9.74
C VAL A 19 -14.32 3.96 8.22
N LYS A 20 -14.25 5.15 7.60
CA LYS A 20 -14.00 5.23 6.17
C LYS A 20 -12.69 4.48 5.95
N ALA A 21 -12.79 3.29 5.35
CA ALA A 21 -11.62 2.60 4.86
C ALA A 21 -10.88 3.62 3.99
N GLN A 22 -9.63 3.91 4.33
CA GLN A 22 -8.84 4.82 3.51
C GLN A 22 -8.72 4.14 2.14
N ASP A 23 -9.24 4.78 1.09
CA ASP A 23 -9.24 4.22 -0.24
C ASP A 23 -7.80 4.16 -0.77
N TRP A 24 -7.21 2.97 -0.71
CA TRP A 24 -5.91 2.66 -1.29
C TRP A 24 -6.12 2.25 -2.74
N LYS A 25 -5.39 2.90 -3.66
CA LYS A 25 -5.44 2.64 -5.08
C LYS A 25 -4.13 2.04 -5.57
N VAL A 26 -4.19 0.98 -6.37
CA VAL A 26 -2.99 0.40 -7.00
C VAL A 26 -2.52 1.33 -8.10
N ILE A 27 -1.34 1.94 -7.93
CA ILE A 27 -0.75 2.89 -8.88
C ILE A 27 0.35 2.26 -9.74
N ALA A 28 0.88 1.10 -9.33
CA ALA A 28 1.87 0.35 -10.09
C ALA A 28 1.90 -1.11 -9.65
N GLU A 29 2.33 -1.99 -10.55
CA GLU A 29 2.50 -3.41 -10.29
C GLU A 29 3.87 -3.87 -10.79
N LYS A 30 4.53 -4.77 -10.05
CA LYS A 30 5.82 -5.33 -10.44
C LYS A 30 5.96 -6.78 -10.02
N THR A 31 6.39 -7.63 -10.96
CA THR A 31 6.94 -8.94 -10.62
C THR A 31 8.41 -8.77 -10.30
N VAL A 32 8.82 -9.16 -9.08
CA VAL A 32 10.20 -9.03 -8.64
C VAL A 32 11.10 -9.94 -9.47
N ASN A 33 12.29 -9.46 -9.76
CA ASN A 33 13.29 -10.20 -10.51
C ASN A 33 14.23 -10.89 -9.50
N PHE A 34 14.41 -12.21 -9.65
CA PHE A 34 15.30 -12.99 -8.80
C PHE A 34 16.77 -12.52 -8.84
N LYS A 35 17.20 -11.84 -9.91
CA LYS A 35 18.56 -11.31 -10.05
C LYS A 35 18.67 -9.81 -9.76
N ALA A 36 17.57 -9.08 -9.81
CA ALA A 36 17.62 -7.64 -9.58
C ALA A 36 17.34 -7.36 -8.12
N GLU A 37 18.26 -6.65 -7.47
CA GLU A 37 18.04 -6.14 -6.12
C GLU A 37 17.25 -4.83 -6.12
N LYS A 38 17.05 -4.24 -7.30
CA LYS A 38 16.38 -2.96 -7.49
C LYS A 38 15.46 -2.98 -8.71
N ASP A 39 14.25 -2.47 -8.53
CA ASP A 39 13.32 -2.17 -9.61
C ASP A 39 12.83 -0.72 -9.57
N VAL A 40 12.62 -0.15 -10.75
CA VAL A 40 11.92 1.12 -10.93
C VAL A 40 10.48 0.83 -11.34
N VAL A 41 9.54 1.50 -10.70
CA VAL A 41 8.12 1.49 -11.07
C VAL A 41 7.62 2.92 -11.27
N ASN A 42 6.81 3.10 -12.31
CA ASN A 42 6.20 4.38 -12.65
C ASN A 42 4.71 4.33 -12.31
N PRO A 43 4.16 5.35 -11.63
CA PRO A 43 2.73 5.44 -11.39
C PRO A 43 1.95 5.51 -12.71
N MET A 44 0.75 4.93 -12.73
CA MET A 44 -0.18 5.05 -13.85
C MET A 44 -0.48 6.52 -14.19
N PRO A 45 -0.68 6.87 -15.47
CA PRO A 45 -1.07 8.23 -15.86
C PRO A 45 -2.36 8.67 -15.12
N GLY A 46 -2.32 9.81 -14.45
CA GLY A 46 -3.43 10.33 -13.63
C GLY A 46 -3.37 9.98 -12.14
N GLU A 47 -2.47 9.10 -11.72
CA GLU A 47 -2.37 8.60 -10.33
C GLU A 47 -1.10 9.09 -9.63
N ARG A 48 -0.71 10.33 -9.92
CA ARG A 48 0.55 10.92 -9.45
C ARG A 48 0.39 11.87 -8.27
N LYS A 49 -0.82 12.38 -8.02
CA LYS A 49 -1.13 13.24 -6.86
C LYS A 49 -1.53 12.38 -5.66
N VAL A 50 -0.54 12.02 -4.86
CA VAL A 50 -0.67 11.06 -3.78
C VAL A 50 0.07 11.57 -2.55
N ASP A 51 -0.45 11.27 -1.37
CA ASP A 51 0.16 11.70 -0.09
C ASP A 51 0.91 10.57 0.61
N LYS A 52 0.49 9.32 0.38
CA LYS A 52 1.10 8.14 1.00
C LYS A 52 1.21 7.01 0.00
N ILE A 53 2.22 6.16 0.19
CA ILE A 53 2.35 4.88 -0.50
C ILE A 53 2.57 3.74 0.49
N ARG A 54 2.20 2.53 0.07
CA ARG A 54 2.55 1.27 0.73
C ARG A 54 2.77 0.18 -0.31
N ILE A 55 3.47 -0.88 0.06
CA ILE A 55 3.75 -2.01 -0.82
C ILE A 55 2.97 -3.22 -0.33
N LYS A 56 2.23 -3.85 -1.23
CA LYS A 56 1.51 -5.09 -0.96
C LYS A 56 2.10 -6.23 -1.76
N CYS A 57 2.38 -7.35 -1.12
CA CYS A 57 2.82 -8.56 -1.79
C CYS A 57 1.59 -9.40 -2.14
N ILE A 58 1.31 -9.58 -3.43
CA ILE A 58 0.14 -10.32 -3.93
C ILE A 58 0.48 -11.72 -4.46
N GLN A 59 1.77 -12.07 -4.49
CA GLN A 59 2.24 -13.41 -4.79
C GLN A 59 3.63 -13.60 -4.22
N GLY A 60 4.00 -14.83 -3.87
CA GLY A 60 5.36 -15.19 -3.49
C GLY A 60 5.82 -14.53 -2.20
N THR A 61 7.11 -14.23 -2.10
CA THR A 61 7.72 -13.65 -0.91
C THR A 61 8.86 -12.71 -1.28
N VAL A 62 8.88 -11.53 -0.66
CA VAL A 62 9.90 -10.50 -0.87
C VAL A 62 10.33 -9.92 0.47
N LYS A 63 11.61 -9.63 0.63
CA LYS A 63 12.13 -8.89 1.77
C LYS A 63 12.49 -7.48 1.32
N LEU A 64 11.73 -6.48 1.77
CA LEU A 64 12.00 -5.10 1.40
C LEU A 64 13.23 -4.59 2.15
N LYS A 65 14.12 -3.89 1.44
CA LYS A 65 15.29 -3.21 2.01
C LYS A 65 15.03 -1.71 2.07
N LYS A 66 14.67 -1.11 0.94
CA LYS A 66 14.47 0.33 0.80
C LYS A 66 13.38 0.67 -0.19
N VAL A 67 12.72 1.80 0.04
CA VAL A 67 11.82 2.43 -0.91
C VAL A 67 12.33 3.84 -1.14
N ARG A 68 12.54 4.23 -2.40
CA ARG A 68 12.88 5.61 -2.76
C ARG A 68 11.80 6.18 -3.64
N VAL A 69 11.41 7.41 -3.37
CA VAL A 69 10.42 8.13 -4.15
C VAL A 69 11.07 9.35 -4.75
N PHE A 70 10.70 9.64 -5.99
CA PHE A 70 11.22 10.76 -6.75
C PHE A 70 10.01 11.57 -7.22
N MET A 71 10.01 12.84 -6.87
CA MET A 71 8.93 13.76 -7.16
C MET A 71 9.21 14.53 -8.45
N ALA A 72 8.18 15.17 -9.02
CA ALA A 72 8.26 15.87 -10.30
C ALA A 72 9.18 17.10 -10.27
N ASP A 73 9.37 17.71 -9.10
CA ASP A 73 10.27 18.85 -8.86
C ASP A 73 11.73 18.43 -8.66
N GLY A 74 12.03 17.14 -8.68
CA GLY A 74 13.36 16.59 -8.41
C GLY A 74 13.61 16.22 -6.96
N THR A 75 12.66 16.43 -6.06
CA THR A 75 12.78 16.00 -4.65
C THR A 75 12.87 14.48 -4.57
N GLU A 76 13.83 13.98 -3.79
CA GLU A 76 14.02 12.56 -3.50
C GLU A 76 13.84 12.28 -2.01
N LYS A 77 13.20 11.16 -1.68
CA LYS A 77 13.11 10.69 -0.29
C LYS A 77 13.27 9.19 -0.21
N GLU A 78 14.13 8.75 0.71
CA GLU A 78 14.40 7.35 1.00
C GLU A 78 13.68 6.94 2.30
N TYR A 79 13.11 5.74 2.29
CA TYR A 79 12.55 5.07 3.46
C TYR A 79 13.30 3.76 3.70
N ASP A 80 13.78 3.58 4.93
CA ASP A 80 14.27 2.28 5.37
C ASP A 80 13.08 1.34 5.54
N ALA A 81 13.06 0.26 4.77
CA ALA A 81 12.00 -0.74 4.79
C ALA A 81 12.43 -2.02 5.51
N LYS A 82 13.65 -2.09 6.06
CA LYS A 82 14.13 -3.28 6.80
C LYS A 82 13.24 -3.60 8.00
N GLY A 83 12.66 -2.58 8.65
CA GLY A 83 11.70 -2.74 9.75
C GLY A 83 10.37 -3.37 9.35
N VAL A 84 10.03 -3.39 8.06
CA VAL A 84 8.85 -4.11 7.53
C VAL A 84 9.09 -5.62 7.50
N GLY A 85 10.35 -6.05 7.37
CA GLY A 85 10.73 -7.46 7.32
C GLY A 85 10.38 -8.12 5.98
N VAL A 86 9.81 -9.33 6.07
CA VAL A 86 9.46 -10.17 4.92
C VAL A 86 7.97 -10.05 4.65
N LEU A 87 7.61 -9.69 3.41
CA LEU A 87 6.23 -9.69 2.94
C LEU A 87 5.97 -10.98 2.16
N THR A 88 5.01 -11.77 2.64
CA THR A 88 4.44 -12.91 1.90
C THR A 88 3.14 -12.52 1.22
N ASN A 89 2.61 -13.40 0.36
CA ASN A 89 1.31 -13.20 -0.26
C ASN A 89 0.22 -12.73 0.74
N GLY A 90 -0.45 -11.63 0.42
CA GLY A 90 -1.49 -10.99 1.23
C GLY A 90 -0.98 -9.94 2.22
N MET A 91 0.32 -9.85 2.46
CA MET A 91 0.89 -8.88 3.41
C MET A 91 1.13 -7.52 2.77
N THR A 92 1.00 -6.48 3.59
CA THR A 92 1.21 -5.08 3.22
C THR A 92 2.20 -4.42 4.17
N SER A 93 3.07 -3.57 3.65
CA SER A 93 3.97 -2.75 4.44
C SER A 93 3.24 -1.68 5.26
N LEU A 94 3.99 -1.03 6.14
CA LEU A 94 3.58 0.28 6.67
C LEU A 94 3.46 1.30 5.53
N ALA A 95 2.66 2.33 5.75
CA ALA A 95 2.52 3.44 4.82
C ALA A 95 3.58 4.51 5.07
N TRP A 96 4.15 5.06 3.99
CA TRP A 96 5.12 6.14 4.03
C TRP A 96 4.53 7.43 3.45
N ASP A 97 4.73 8.54 4.16
CA ASP A 97 4.32 9.87 3.74
C ASP A 97 5.27 10.45 2.69
N LEU A 98 4.73 10.73 1.51
CA LEU A 98 5.47 11.35 0.42
C LEU A 98 5.81 12.81 0.73
N PRO A 99 6.91 13.35 0.17
CA PRO A 99 7.20 14.78 0.21
C PRO A 99 6.10 15.58 -0.48
N GLY A 100 5.85 16.79 0.03
CA GLY A 100 4.81 17.68 -0.51
C GLY A 100 3.55 17.74 0.35
N LYS A 101 2.57 18.50 -0.10
CA LYS A 101 1.25 18.63 0.53
C LYS A 101 0.18 18.60 -0.56
N GLY A 102 -0.92 17.88 -0.31
CA GLY A 102 -2.03 17.80 -1.26
C GLY A 102 -1.64 17.16 -2.60
N GLY A 103 -0.67 16.24 -2.58
CA GLY A 103 -0.19 15.55 -3.79
C GLY A 103 0.66 16.40 -4.75
N ASP A 104 1.12 17.57 -4.33
CA ASP A 104 2.06 18.41 -5.06
C ASP A 104 3.39 18.56 -4.27
N PRO A 105 4.56 18.37 -4.90
CA PRO A 105 4.78 17.94 -6.29
C PRO A 105 4.24 16.53 -6.57
N ALA A 106 3.90 16.25 -7.83
CA ALA A 106 3.39 14.94 -8.23
C ALA A 106 4.48 13.85 -8.17
N LEU A 107 4.11 12.63 -7.82
CA LEU A 107 5.01 11.47 -7.81
C LEU A 107 5.44 11.12 -9.25
N LYS A 108 6.75 10.99 -9.47
CA LYS A 108 7.33 10.69 -10.79
C LYS A 108 7.71 9.21 -10.93
N LYS A 109 8.49 8.69 -9.99
CA LYS A 109 8.93 7.28 -9.98
C LYS A 109 9.16 6.79 -8.55
N ILE A 110 9.14 5.47 -8.40
CA ILE A 110 9.47 4.79 -7.16
C ILE A 110 10.54 3.75 -7.49
N GLU A 111 11.56 3.65 -6.64
CA GLU A 111 12.54 2.58 -6.68
C GLU A 111 12.35 1.67 -5.47
N LEU A 112 12.24 0.38 -5.72
CA LEU A 112 12.13 -0.65 -4.70
C LEU A 112 13.44 -1.42 -4.67
N GLU A 113 14.08 -1.45 -3.51
CA GLU A 113 15.23 -2.30 -3.24
C GLU A 113 14.79 -3.47 -2.35
N TYR A 114 15.10 -4.70 -2.74
CA TYR A 114 14.60 -5.89 -2.08
C TYR A 114 15.50 -7.11 -2.27
N ASP A 115 15.32 -8.10 -1.40
CA ASP A 115 15.80 -9.46 -1.63
C ASP A 115 14.64 -10.34 -2.06
N SER A 116 14.86 -11.12 -3.12
CA SER A 116 13.97 -12.22 -3.45
C SER A 116 14.16 -13.36 -2.44
N VAL A 117 13.06 -13.93 -1.96
CA VAL A 117 13.10 -15.03 -0.98
C VAL A 117 12.57 -16.31 -1.64
N GLY A 118 13.34 -17.39 -1.56
CA GLY A 118 12.93 -18.72 -2.03
C GLY A 118 13.83 -19.31 -3.12
N ASN A 119 13.62 -20.60 -3.40
CA ASN A 119 14.32 -21.32 -4.46
C ASN A 119 13.59 -21.08 -5.81
N ILE A 120 14.34 -20.64 -6.83
CA ILE A 120 13.81 -20.31 -8.17
C ILE A 120 13.04 -21.46 -8.83
N LEU A 121 13.35 -22.71 -8.49
CA LEU A 121 12.70 -23.90 -9.05
C LEU A 121 11.43 -24.31 -8.29
N LEU A 122 11.32 -23.93 -7.01
CA LEU A 122 10.26 -24.42 -6.11
C LEU A 122 9.25 -23.33 -5.72
N THR A 123 9.62 -22.06 -5.84
CA THR A 123 8.83 -20.94 -5.34
C THR A 123 8.40 -20.01 -6.45
N LYS A 124 7.15 -19.51 -6.36
CA LYS A 124 6.66 -18.49 -7.28
C LYS A 124 7.38 -17.17 -7.02
N ARG A 125 7.72 -16.44 -8.09
CA ARG A 125 8.24 -15.08 -8.00
C ARG A 125 7.31 -14.20 -7.20
N ALA A 126 7.90 -13.33 -6.39
CA ALA A 126 7.11 -12.34 -5.70
C ALA A 126 6.50 -11.37 -6.71
N LYS A 127 5.27 -10.95 -6.43
CA LYS A 127 4.58 -9.93 -7.20
C LYS A 127 4.09 -8.89 -6.21
N VAL A 128 4.42 -7.64 -6.45
CA VAL A 128 4.11 -6.53 -5.56
C VAL A 128 3.27 -5.49 -6.28
N GLU A 129 2.33 -4.92 -5.54
CA GLU A 129 1.57 -3.74 -5.91
C GLU A 129 2.09 -2.57 -5.08
N VAL A 130 2.28 -1.43 -5.75
CA VAL A 130 2.37 -0.15 -5.06
C VAL A 130 0.96 0.39 -4.95
N GLU A 131 0.48 0.47 -3.72
CA GLU A 131 -0.78 1.12 -3.40
C GLU A 131 -0.50 2.53 -2.90
N ALA A 132 -1.30 3.49 -3.33
CA ALA A 132 -1.22 4.86 -2.89
C ALA A 132 -2.55 5.37 -2.36
N ARG A 133 -2.45 6.29 -1.41
CA ARG A 133 -3.60 7.10 -0.98
C ARG A 133 -3.58 8.39 -1.78
N MET A 134 -4.63 8.59 -2.57
CA MET A 134 -4.80 9.82 -3.35
C MET A 134 -4.86 11.02 -2.42
N ALA A 135 -4.23 12.12 -2.83
CA ALA A 135 -4.32 13.36 -2.08
C ALA A 135 -5.77 13.86 -2.06
N GLY A 136 -6.22 14.31 -0.89
CA GLY A 136 -7.51 14.98 -0.78
C GLY A 136 -7.49 16.27 -1.59
N LYS A 137 -8.53 16.50 -2.40
CA LYS A 137 -8.77 17.80 -3.03
C LYS A 137 -8.99 18.88 -1.99
#